data_AF-A0A9Q9E5Y9-F1
#
_entry.id   AF-A0A9Q9E5Y9-F1
#
_cell.length_a   1.000
_cell.length_b   1.000
_cell.length_c   1.000
_cell.angle_alpha   90.00
_cell.angle_beta   90.00
_cell.angle_gamma   90.00
#
_symmetry.space_group_name_H-M   'P 1'
#
loop_
_entity.id
_entity.type
_entity.pdbx_description
1 polymer ?
#
loop_
_entity_poly.entity_id
_entity_poly.type
_entity_poly.pdbx_seq_one_letter_code
_entity_poly.pdbx_strand_id
1 'polypeptide(L)'
;MIAMQVAGIIAEYVVFLELTDEEDLNLDTAVKMMEALGGHLQEMDKGFLRELVDAFPVIAEGYSGEAQQVVRDIPHGFYLEEALAADDPIKLAALEAERDRRG
;
A
#
# COMPACT_ATOMS: atom_id res chain seq x y z
N MET A 1 1.02 11.56 -13.64
CA MET A 1 -0.30 11.27 -14.25
C MET A 1 -0.62 9.77 -14.24
N ILE A 2 0.24 8.90 -14.79
CA ILE A 2 0.00 7.45 -14.75
C ILE A 2 0.04 6.89 -13.32
N ALA A 3 0.98 7.34 -12.47
CA ALA A 3 1.06 6.89 -11.07
C ALA A 3 -0.24 7.12 -10.29
N MET A 4 -0.92 8.26 -10.44
CA MET A 4 -2.22 8.50 -9.80
C MET A 4 -3.32 7.55 -10.30
N GLN A 5 -3.31 7.21 -11.60
CA GLN A 5 -4.28 6.28 -12.18
C GLN A 5 -4.02 4.86 -11.66
N VAL A 6 -2.76 4.43 -11.60
CA VAL A 6 -2.37 3.12 -11.07
C VAL A 6 -2.63 3.05 -9.57
N ALA A 7 -2.32 4.10 -8.81
CA ALA A 7 -2.66 4.20 -7.40
C ALA A 7 -4.17 4.10 -7.17
N GLY A 8 -4.99 4.72 -8.03
CA GLY A 8 -6.45 4.58 -7.97
C GLY A 8 -6.91 3.15 -8.18
N ILE A 9 -6.37 2.44 -9.18
CA ILE A 9 -6.70 1.03 -9.43
C ILE A 9 -6.30 0.15 -8.23
N ILE A 10 -5.11 0.38 -7.66
CA ILE A 10 -4.63 -0.33 -6.48
C ILE A 10 -5.53 -0.01 -5.28
N ALA A 11 -5.90 1.25 -5.08
CA ALA A 11 -6.75 1.70 -3.99
C ALA A 11 -8.13 1.04 -4.04
N GLU A 12 -8.80 1.03 -5.19
CA GLU A 12 -10.08 0.33 -5.35
C GLU A 12 -9.97 -1.16 -5.00
N TYR A 13 -8.89 -1.79 -5.46
CA TYR A 13 -8.65 -3.21 -5.21
C TYR A 13 -8.38 -3.52 -3.74
N VAL A 14 -7.55 -2.72 -3.07
CA VAL A 14 -7.23 -2.89 -1.65
C VAL A 14 -8.45 -2.58 -0.79
N VAL A 15 -9.18 -1.51 -1.08
CA VAL A 15 -10.43 -1.16 -0.38
C VAL A 15 -11.45 -2.29 -0.52
N PHE A 16 -11.60 -2.86 -1.72
CA PHE A 16 -12.46 -4.02 -1.92
C PHE A 16 -12.04 -5.22 -1.07
N LEU A 17 -10.75 -5.55 -1.02
CA LEU A 17 -10.26 -6.69 -0.26
C LEU A 17 -10.34 -6.48 1.26
N GLU A 18 -10.16 -5.26 1.74
CA GLU A 18 -10.10 -4.93 3.17
C GLU A 18 -11.48 -4.67 3.77
N LEU A 19 -12.38 -4.02 3.01
CA LEU A 19 -13.66 -3.51 3.54
C LEU A 19 -14.89 -4.30 3.07
N THR A 20 -14.70 -5.37 2.29
CA THR A 20 -15.80 -6.30 1.99
C THR A 20 -15.94 -7.30 3.11
N ASP A 21 -17.16 -7.48 3.60
CA ASP A 21 -17.47 -8.41 4.69
C ASP A 21 -17.13 -9.87 4.32
N GLU A 22 -16.80 -10.67 5.33
CA GLU A 22 -16.45 -12.08 5.19
C GLU A 22 -17.57 -12.97 4.63
N GLU A 23 -18.82 -12.48 4.66
CA GLU A 23 -19.97 -13.14 4.04
C GLU A 23 -19.91 -13.09 2.50
N ASP A 24 -19.30 -12.03 1.94
CA ASP A 24 -19.21 -11.77 0.51
C ASP A 24 -17.82 -12.07 -0.08
N LEU A 25 -16.78 -12.16 0.76
CA LEU A 25 -15.41 -12.38 0.35
C LEU A 25 -14.74 -13.54 1.12
N ASN A 26 -14.14 -14.48 0.38
CA ASN A 26 -13.32 -15.53 0.98
C ASN A 26 -12.00 -14.94 1.53
N LEU A 27 -11.89 -14.83 2.86
CA LEU A 27 -10.75 -14.21 3.53
C LEU A 27 -9.40 -14.84 3.18
N ASP A 28 -9.31 -16.17 3.11
CA ASP A 28 -8.05 -16.85 2.73
C ASP A 28 -7.59 -16.46 1.33
N THR A 29 -8.53 -16.24 0.41
CA THR A 29 -8.24 -15.80 -0.95
C THR A 29 -7.87 -14.32 -0.95
N ALA A 30 -8.58 -13.50 -0.18
CA ALA A 30 -8.28 -12.07 -0.04
C ALA A 30 -6.84 -11.84 0.47
N VAL A 31 -6.42 -12.55 1.51
CA VAL A 31 -5.05 -12.48 2.05
C VAL A 31 -4.02 -12.87 0.99
N LYS A 32 -4.21 -13.99 0.28
CA LYS A 32 -3.28 -14.40 -0.80
C LYS A 32 -3.17 -13.35 -1.90
N MET A 33 -4.28 -12.71 -2.24
CA MET A 33 -4.31 -11.66 -3.24
C MET A 33 -3.61 -10.38 -2.76
N MET A 34 -3.75 -10.02 -1.48
CA MET A 34 -2.99 -8.94 -0.85
C MET A 34 -1.48 -9.24 -0.85
N GLU A 35 -1.07 -10.45 -0.46
CA GLU A 35 0.33 -10.87 -0.47
C GLU A 35 0.94 -10.81 -1.89
N ALA A 36 0.21 -11.31 -2.89
CA ALA A 36 0.64 -11.25 -4.28
C ALA A 36 0.76 -9.80 -4.78
N LEU A 37 -0.19 -8.93 -4.42
CA LEU A 37 -0.12 -7.51 -4.75
C LEU A 37 1.11 -6.86 -4.11
N GLY A 38 1.35 -7.09 -2.81
CA GLY A 38 2.51 -6.57 -2.09
C GLY A 38 3.83 -6.97 -2.76
N GLY A 39 3.98 -8.26 -3.11
CA GLY A 39 5.14 -8.75 -3.84
C GLY A 39 5.36 -8.01 -5.18
N HIS A 40 4.31 -7.89 -6.00
CA HIS A 40 4.41 -7.16 -7.27
C HIS A 40 4.76 -5.68 -7.10
N LEU A 41 4.21 -5.00 -6.07
CA LEU A 41 4.51 -3.59 -5.80
C LEU A 41 5.96 -3.40 -5.36
N GLN A 42 6.49 -4.28 -4.51
CA GLN A 42 7.87 -4.22 -4.05
C GLN A 42 8.90 -4.48 -5.17
N GLU A 43 8.52 -5.25 -6.19
CA GLU A 43 9.36 -5.52 -7.37
C GLU A 43 9.32 -4.43 -8.45
N MET A 44 8.48 -3.40 -8.29
CA MET A 44 8.40 -2.30 -9.25
C MET A 44 9.69 -1.49 -9.34
N ASP A 45 9.88 -0.83 -10.48
CA ASP A 45 10.95 0.16 -10.63
C ASP A 45 10.88 1.20 -9.50
N LYS A 46 12.02 1.45 -8.83
CA LYS A 46 12.08 2.33 -7.65
C LYS A 46 11.69 3.77 -7.95
N GLY A 47 11.91 4.25 -9.18
CA GLY A 47 11.46 5.57 -9.61
C GLY A 47 9.95 5.64 -9.66
N PHE A 48 9.32 4.67 -10.33
CA PHE A 48 7.87 4.59 -10.41
C PHE A 48 7.20 4.30 -9.06
N LEU A 49 7.79 3.41 -8.25
CA LEU A 49 7.30 3.09 -6.91
C LEU A 49 7.28 4.34 -6.02
N ARG A 50 8.26 5.24 -6.15
CA ARG A 50 8.25 6.53 -5.44
C ARG A 50 7.09 7.40 -5.86
N GLU A 51 6.82 7.51 -7.17
CA GLU A 51 5.65 8.24 -7.66
C GLU A 51 4.33 7.64 -7.15
N LEU A 52 4.25 6.31 -6.99
CA LEU A 52 3.08 5.64 -6.41
C LEU A 52 2.90 5.96 -4.92
N VAL A 53 3.97 5.87 -4.13
CA VAL A 53 3.94 6.20 -2.70
C VAL A 53 3.46 7.63 -2.48
N ASP A 54 3.94 8.58 -3.27
CA ASP A 54 3.52 9.98 -3.19
C ASP A 54 2.07 10.21 -3.67
N ALA A 55 1.52 9.31 -4.50
CA ALA A 55 0.17 9.42 -5.04
C ALA A 55 -0.92 8.99 -4.05
N PHE A 56 -0.67 7.99 -3.20
CA PHE A 56 -1.67 7.45 -2.27
C PHE A 56 -2.28 8.50 -1.32
N PRO A 57 -1.50 9.37 -0.65
CA PRO A 57 -2.05 10.44 0.18
C PRO A 57 -2.93 11.42 -0.62
N VAL A 58 -2.59 11.67 -1.88
CA VAL A 58 -3.34 12.60 -2.74
C VAL A 58 -4.68 12.00 -3.15
N ILE A 59 -4.71 10.74 -3.59
CA ILE A 59 -5.97 10.11 -4.02
C ILE A 59 -6.87 9.75 -2.84
N ALA A 60 -6.32 9.55 -1.64
CA ALA A 60 -7.09 9.28 -0.43
C ALA A 60 -8.09 10.40 -0.10
N GLU A 61 -7.83 11.64 -0.51
CA GLU A 61 -8.78 12.76 -0.36
C GLU A 61 -10.09 12.55 -1.16
N GLY A 62 -10.09 11.66 -2.15
CA GLY A 62 -11.28 11.26 -2.90
C GLY A 62 -12.13 10.19 -2.21
N TYR A 63 -11.61 9.56 -1.16
CA TYR A 63 -12.31 8.55 -0.38
C TYR A 63 -12.85 9.14 0.93
N SER A 64 -13.76 8.43 1.59
CA SER A 64 -14.36 8.87 2.85
C SER A 64 -14.42 7.74 3.86
N GLY A 65 -14.42 8.09 5.15
CA GLY A 65 -14.53 7.12 6.23
C GLY A 65 -13.32 6.19 6.29
N GLU A 66 -13.55 4.92 6.58
CA GLU A 66 -12.49 3.91 6.74
C GLU A 66 -11.67 3.72 5.45
N ALA A 67 -12.33 3.75 4.29
CA ALA A 67 -11.65 3.64 2.99
C ALA A 67 -10.58 4.71 2.78
N GLN A 68 -10.79 5.94 3.28
CA GLN A 68 -9.77 6.98 3.20
C GLN A 68 -8.51 6.61 3.98
N GLN A 69 -8.67 6.03 5.17
CA GLN A 69 -7.54 5.60 6.00
C GLN A 69 -6.82 4.40 5.36
N VAL A 70 -7.58 3.41 4.88
CA VAL A 70 -7.03 2.26 4.15
C VAL A 70 -6.14 2.73 3.00
N VAL A 71 -6.62 3.66 2.16
CA VAL A 71 -5.84 4.17 1.02
C VAL A 71 -4.58 4.91 1.45
N ARG A 72 -4.62 5.68 2.55
CA ARG A 72 -3.43 6.35 3.10
C ARG A 72 -2.39 5.36 3.62
N ASP A 73 -2.85 4.23 4.16
CA ASP A 73 -1.99 3.25 4.78
C ASP A 73 -1.41 2.23 3.79
N ILE A 74 -1.83 2.23 2.52
CA ILE A 74 -1.30 1.32 1.48
C ILE A 74 0.26 1.30 1.43
N PRO A 75 0.98 2.43 1.36
CA PRO A 75 2.44 2.42 1.37
C PRO A 75 3.03 1.70 2.58
N HIS A 76 2.43 1.92 3.75
CA HIS A 76 2.87 1.32 4.99
C HIS A 76 2.53 -0.16 5.06
N GLY A 77 1.28 -0.53 4.75
CA GLY A 77 0.76 -1.89 4.77
C GLY A 77 1.58 -2.84 3.89
N PHE A 78 2.02 -2.37 2.72
CA PHE A 78 2.84 -3.16 1.79
C PHE A 78 4.36 -2.94 1.89
N TYR A 79 4.85 -2.25 2.92
CA TYR A 79 6.29 -2.01 3.12
C TYR A 79 6.97 -1.28 1.95
N LEU A 80 6.25 -0.39 1.26
CA LEU A 80 6.75 0.24 0.03
C LEU A 80 7.84 1.28 0.33
N GLU A 81 7.77 1.94 1.49
CA GLU A 81 8.77 2.90 1.93
C GLU A 81 10.10 2.21 2.26
N GLU A 82 10.03 1.04 2.87
CA GLU A 82 11.15 0.14 3.14
C GLU A 82 11.76 -0.39 1.83
N ALA A 83 10.92 -0.82 0.87
CA ALA A 83 11.39 -1.24 -0.45
C ALA A 83 12.14 -0.12 -1.20
N LEU A 84 11.66 1.13 -1.08
CA LEU A 84 12.35 2.31 -1.61
C LEU A 84 13.66 2.65 -0.87
N ALA A 85 13.79 2.22 0.39
CA ALA A 85 14.96 2.43 1.23
C ALA A 85 15.94 1.25 1.22
N ALA A 86 15.67 0.18 0.46
CA ALA A 86 16.48 -1.06 0.49
C ALA A 86 17.98 -0.86 0.20
N ASP A 87 18.36 0.19 -0.54
CA ASP A 87 19.77 0.51 -0.84
C ASP A 87 20.40 1.49 0.18
N ASP A 88 19.62 1.94 1.18
CA ASP A 88 20.04 2.84 2.26
C ASP A 88 19.78 2.18 3.63
N PRO A 89 20.75 1.44 4.17
CA PRO A 89 20.58 0.68 5.42
C PRO A 89 20.22 1.54 6.63
N ILE A 90 20.63 2.80 6.65
CA ILE A 90 20.32 3.72 7.77
C ILE A 90 18.85 4.11 7.69
N LYS A 91 18.38 4.48 6.50
CA LYS A 91 16.99 4.84 6.28
C LYS A 91 16.06 3.64 6.50
N LEU A 92 16.46 2.45 6.04
CA LEU A 92 15.69 1.22 6.27
C LEU A 92 15.51 0.92 7.76
N ALA A 93 16.60 0.93 8.53
CA ALA A 93 16.53 0.69 9.98
C ALA A 93 15.65 1.70 10.72
N ALA A 94 15.63 2.96 10.26
CA ALA A 94 14.76 3.99 10.84
C ALA A 94 13.27 3.74 10.56
N LEU A 95 12.94 3.27 9.36
CA LEU A 95 11.56 2.92 8.96
C LEU A 95 11.06 1.68 9.71
N GLU A 96 11.89 0.63 9.80
CA GLU A 96 11.58 -0.57 10.57
C GLU A 96 11.30 -0.23 12.05
N ALA A 97 12.14 0.62 12.67
CA ALA A 97 11.94 1.05 14.05
C ALA A 97 10.72 1.97 14.26
N GLU A 98 10.26 2.69 13.23
CA GLU A 98 8.99 3.43 13.28
C GLU A 98 7.80 2.48 13.18
N ARG A 99 7.88 1.45 12.33
CA ARG A 99 6.84 0.43 12.19
C ARG A 99 6.63 -0.36 13.47
N ASP A 100 7.71 -0.82 14.11
CA ASP A 100 7.66 -1.53 15.38
C ASP A 100 7.02 -0.71 16.52
N ARG A 101 7.01 0.63 16.39
CA ARG A 101 6.33 1.52 17.34
C ARG A 101 4.84 1.72 17.06
N ARG A 102 4.38 1.42 15.84
CA ARG A 102 2.99 1.58 15.40
C ARG A 102 2.18 0.28 15.47
N GLY A 103 2.83 -0.88 15.34
CA GLY A 103 2.24 -2.20 15.54
C GLY A 103 2.10 -2.57 17.02
#